data_AF-A0A1G8CLH7-F1
#
_entry.id   AF-A0A1G8CLH7-F1
#
_cell.length_a   1.000
_cell.length_b   1.000
_cell.length_c   1.000
_cell.angle_alpha   90.00
_cell.angle_beta   90.00
_cell.angle_gamma   90.00
#
_symmetry.space_group_name_H-M   'P 1'
#
loop_
_entity.id
_entity.type
_entity.pdbx_description
1 polymer ?
#
loop_
_entity_poly.entity_id
_entity_poly.type
_entity_poly.pdbx_seq_one_letter_code
_entity_poly.pdbx_strand_id
1 'polypeptide(L)'
;MGVKQGQVSISEDLLMIQQLADNGENPWRLNPVQTARQIGIEKLGFAPTDVFRFQRYYMDYSLGLNYALVQAQHGPCLFLIELYQPVRQGSTGIWAVERVAIVND
;
A
#
# COMPACT_ATOMS: atom_id res chain seq x y z
N MET A 1 -14.09 -7.48 13.37
CA MET A 1 -12.70 -7.01 13.54
C MET A 1 -12.60 -5.65 12.86
N GLY A 2 -11.85 -4.69 13.42
CA GLY A 2 -11.72 -3.35 12.86
C GLY A 2 -10.47 -3.21 11.98
N VAL A 3 -10.55 -2.33 10.98
CA VAL A 3 -9.42 -1.93 10.13
C VAL A 3 -8.44 -1.08 10.95
N LYS A 4 -7.14 -1.40 10.90
CA LYS A 4 -6.07 -0.59 11.51
C LYS A 4 -5.91 0.73 10.75
N GLN A 5 -5.77 1.83 11.50
CA GLN A 5 -5.71 3.20 10.98
C GLN A 5 -4.51 3.95 11.53
N GLY A 6 -4.20 5.11 10.94
CA GLY A 6 -3.05 5.93 11.26
C GLY A 6 -1.81 5.50 10.46
N GLN A 7 -0.65 5.97 10.91
CA GLN A 7 0.63 5.50 10.38
C GLN A 7 0.80 4.03 10.78
N VAL A 8 1.05 3.16 9.80
CA VAL A 8 1.16 1.73 10.04
C VAL A 8 2.62 1.32 10.07
N SER A 9 3.09 0.88 11.23
CA SER A 9 4.43 0.31 11.38
C SER A 9 4.39 -1.17 11.02
N ILE A 10 4.62 -1.49 9.75
CA ILE A 10 4.76 -2.87 9.28
C ILE A 10 6.25 -3.20 9.23
N SER A 11 6.68 -4.12 10.10
CA SER A 11 8.07 -4.57 10.13
C SER A 11 8.33 -5.47 8.92
N GLU A 12 8.94 -4.94 7.88
CA GLU A 12 9.29 -5.64 6.64
C GLU A 12 10.75 -5.35 6.26
N ASP A 13 11.46 -6.35 5.75
CA ASP A 13 12.77 -6.13 5.12
C ASP A 13 12.57 -5.66 3.67
N LEU A 14 12.44 -4.35 3.51
CA LEU A 14 12.11 -3.73 2.22
C LEU A 14 13.20 -3.92 1.17
N LEU A 15 14.48 -4.02 1.58
CA LEU A 15 15.59 -4.29 0.67
C LEU A 15 15.51 -5.72 0.14
N MET A 16 15.27 -6.70 1.03
CA MET A 16 15.07 -8.09 0.63
C MET A 16 13.84 -8.22 -0.28
N ILE A 17 12.73 -7.57 0.05
CA ILE A 17 11.52 -7.60 -0.79
C ILE A 17 11.78 -7.02 -2.17
N GLN A 18 12.55 -5.93 -2.27
CA GLN A 18 12.94 -5.37 -3.58
C GLN A 18 13.80 -6.36 -4.38
N GLN A 19 14.75 -7.04 -3.74
CA GLN A 19 15.58 -8.06 -4.42
C GLN A 19 14.74 -9.23 -4.92
N LEU A 20 13.78 -9.70 -4.12
CA LEU A 20 12.86 -10.75 -4.53
C LEU A 20 11.99 -10.29 -5.73
N ALA A 21 11.46 -9.07 -5.68
CA ALA A 21 10.69 -8.49 -6.78
C ALA A 21 11.52 -8.34 -8.07
N ASP A 22 12.79 -7.95 -7.94
CA ASP A 22 13.73 -7.87 -9.06
C ASP A 22 13.99 -9.25 -9.69
N ASN A 23 13.90 -10.33 -8.90
CA ASN A 23 13.98 -11.72 -9.37
C ASN A 23 12.65 -12.28 -9.90
N GLY A 24 11.58 -11.47 -9.94
CA GLY A 24 10.26 -11.87 -10.40
C GLY A 24 9.38 -12.54 -9.33
N GLU A 25 9.83 -12.59 -8.07
CA GLU A 25 9.03 -13.07 -6.96
C GLU A 25 8.11 -11.97 -6.43
N ASN A 26 6.93 -12.34 -5.91
CA ASN A 26 5.96 -11.37 -5.38
C ASN A 26 5.66 -10.18 -6.32
N PRO A 27 5.30 -10.41 -7.60
CA PRO A 27 5.07 -9.32 -8.57
C PRO A 27 3.97 -8.34 -8.14
N TRP A 28 3.11 -8.76 -7.21
CA TRP A 28 2.11 -7.91 -6.56
C TRP A 28 2.72 -6.71 -5.82
N ARG A 29 3.99 -6.77 -5.40
CA ARG A 29 4.72 -5.65 -4.79
C ARG A 29 5.00 -4.51 -5.76
N LEU A 30 4.99 -4.76 -7.06
CA LEU A 30 5.21 -3.75 -8.10
C LEU A 30 3.94 -2.98 -8.45
N ASN A 31 2.78 -3.41 -7.93
CA ASN A 31 1.50 -2.76 -8.15
C ASN A 31 0.94 -2.24 -6.82
N PRO A 32 0.59 -0.93 -6.73
CA PRO A 32 0.13 -0.35 -5.46
C PRO A 32 -1.20 -0.91 -5.00
N VAL A 33 -2.13 -1.24 -5.91
CA VAL A 33 -3.44 -1.80 -5.57
C VAL A 33 -3.29 -3.23 -5.05
N GLN A 34 -2.47 -4.05 -5.71
CA GLN A 34 -2.23 -5.43 -5.26
C GLN A 34 -1.47 -5.44 -3.93
N THR A 35 -0.51 -4.54 -3.74
CA THR A 35 0.18 -4.35 -2.46
C THR A 35 -0.79 -3.95 -1.35
N ALA A 36 -1.60 -2.90 -1.58
CA ALA A 36 -2.60 -2.45 -0.62
C ALA A 36 -3.58 -3.56 -0.25
N ARG A 37 -3.99 -4.38 -1.22
CA ARG A 37 -4.88 -5.53 -1.00
C ARG A 37 -4.21 -6.62 -0.17
N GLN A 38 -3.03 -7.08 -0.56
CA GLN A 38 -2.34 -8.19 0.11
C GLN A 38 -2.01 -7.82 1.56
N ILE A 39 -1.36 -6.67 1.74
CA ILE A 39 -1.00 -6.17 3.07
C ILE A 39 -2.24 -5.79 3.88
N GLY A 40 -3.25 -5.20 3.24
CA GLY A 40 -4.51 -4.84 3.86
C GLY A 40 -5.19 -6.04 4.52
N ILE A 41 -5.27 -7.15 3.78
CA ILE A 41 -5.89 -8.39 4.27
C ILE A 41 -5.03 -9.04 5.35
N GLU A 42 -3.73 -9.21 5.12
CA GLU A 42 -2.86 -9.96 6.02
C GLU A 42 -2.54 -9.23 7.33
N LYS A 43 -2.43 -7.89 7.29
CA LYS A 43 -1.84 -7.12 8.39
C LYS A 43 -2.77 -6.04 8.97
N LEU A 44 -3.73 -5.55 8.20
CA LEU A 44 -4.51 -4.34 8.54
C LEU A 44 -5.99 -4.61 8.84
N GLY A 45 -6.46 -5.84 8.67
CA GLY A 45 -7.82 -6.24 9.05
C GLY A 45 -8.89 -5.99 7.98
N PHE A 46 -8.48 -5.73 6.73
CA PHE A 46 -9.40 -5.79 5.59
C PHE A 46 -9.80 -7.24 5.29
N ALA A 47 -10.97 -7.41 4.68
CA ALA A 47 -11.48 -8.70 4.26
C ALA A 47 -11.12 -9.01 2.79
N PRO A 48 -11.01 -10.29 2.39
CA PRO A 48 -10.79 -10.66 0.99
C PRO A 48 -11.86 -10.15 0.01
N THR A 49 -13.07 -9.91 0.53
CA THR A 49 -14.24 -9.36 -0.19
C THR A 49 -14.22 -7.84 -0.32
N ASP A 50 -13.32 -7.15 0.37
CA ASP A 50 -13.21 -5.69 0.28
C ASP A 50 -12.71 -5.27 -1.10
N VAL A 51 -13.17 -4.10 -1.54
CA VAL A 51 -12.86 -3.58 -2.87
C VAL A 51 -11.77 -2.53 -2.77
N PHE A 52 -10.69 -2.73 -3.52
CA PHE A 52 -9.55 -1.82 -3.60
C PHE A 52 -9.52 -1.15 -4.98
N ARG A 53 -9.51 0.19 -5.02
CA ARG A 53 -9.49 0.98 -6.25
C ARG A 53 -8.33 1.96 -6.23
N PHE A 54 -7.54 1.97 -7.30
CA PHE A 54 -6.52 2.99 -7.50
C PHE A 54 -7.18 4.37 -7.58
N GLN A 55 -6.58 5.36 -6.92
CA GLN A 55 -7.04 6.75 -6.99
C GLN A 55 -6.06 7.62 -7.78
N ARG A 56 -4.80 7.73 -7.33
CA ARG A 56 -3.78 8.53 -8.02
C ARG A 56 -2.36 8.18 -7.56
N TYR A 57 -1.39 8.58 -8.37
CA TYR A 57 0.01 8.73 -7.97
C TYR A 57 0.28 10.19 -7.59
N TYR A 58 1.26 10.41 -6.72
CA TYR A 58 1.84 11.73 -6.48
C TYR A 58 3.30 11.59 -6.03
N MET A 59 4.06 12.68 -6.03
CA MET A 59 5.45 12.70 -5.55
C MET A 59 5.52 13.62 -4.33
N ASP A 60 6.13 13.14 -3.25
CA ASP A 60 6.55 14.01 -2.16
C ASP A 60 7.89 14.64 -2.55
N TYR A 61 7.87 15.94 -2.86
CA TYR A 61 9.05 16.69 -3.27
C TYR A 61 10.06 16.91 -2.15
N SER A 62 9.63 16.86 -0.88
CA SER A 62 10.54 17.02 0.26
C SER A 62 11.37 15.76 0.50
N LEU A 63 10.79 14.59 0.24
CA LEU A 63 11.44 13.28 0.43
C LEU A 63 12.01 12.70 -0.87
N GLY A 64 11.57 13.19 -2.02
CA GLY A 64 11.94 12.62 -3.33
C GLY A 64 11.34 11.23 -3.57
N LEU A 65 10.20 10.94 -2.93
CA LEU A 65 9.55 9.63 -2.96
C LEU A 65 8.25 9.67 -3.76
N ASN A 66 8.01 8.61 -4.52
CA ASN A 66 6.74 8.36 -5.20
C ASN A 66 5.74 7.73 -4.24
N TYR A 67 4.52 8.22 -4.34
CA TYR A 67 3.37 7.78 -3.57
C TYR A 67 2.22 7.33 -4.46
N ALA A 68 1.39 6.45 -3.91
CA ALA A 68 0.14 6.00 -4.49
C ALA A 68 -0.96 6.05 -3.44
N LEU A 69 -2.14 6.47 -3.87
CA LEU A 69 -3.36 6.41 -3.08
C LEU A 69 -4.28 5.32 -3.62
N VAL A 70 -4.70 4.43 -2.72
CA VAL A 70 -5.66 3.36 -3.00
C VAL A 70 -6.84 3.51 -2.05
N GLN A 71 -8.04 3.62 -2.61
CA GLN A 71 -9.27 3.61 -1.84
C GLN A 71 -9.69 2.16 -1.57
N ALA A 72 -10.00 1.83 -0.31
CA ALA A 72 -10.52 0.53 0.09
C ALA A 72 -11.92 0.69 0.69
N GLN A 73 -12.87 -0.15 0.26
CA GLN A 73 -14.22 -0.19 0.82
C GLN A 73 -14.35 -1.42 1.74
N HIS A 74 -14.59 -1.17 3.03
CA HIS A 74 -14.78 -2.19 4.06
C HIS A 74 -16.15 -1.99 4.72
N GLY A 75 -17.11 -2.82 4.31
CA GLY A 75 -18.52 -2.62 4.68
C GLY A 75 -19.03 -1.23 4.26
N PRO A 76 -19.62 -0.44 5.17
CA PRO A 76 -20.10 0.91 4.87
C PRO A 76 -18.97 1.95 4.85
N CYS A 77 -17.77 1.62 5.30
CA CYS A 77 -16.68 2.57 5.48
C CYS A 77 -15.77 2.63 4.25
N LEU A 78 -15.35 3.85 3.91
CA LEU A 78 -14.31 4.10 2.93
C LEU A 78 -13.00 4.43 3.64
N PHE A 79 -11.92 3.84 3.16
CA PHE A 79 -10.57 4.06 3.65
C PHE A 79 -9.68 4.53 2.51
N LEU A 80 -8.72 5.37 2.85
CA LEU A 80 -7.62 5.77 1.98
C LEU A 80 -6.34 5.12 2.49
N ILE A 81 -5.73 4.30 1.66
CA ILE A 81 -4.45 3.63 1.89
C ILE A 81 -3.39 4.37 1.10
N GLU A 82 -2.42 4.91 1.81
CA GLU A 82 -1.27 5.62 1.25
C GLU A 82 -0.08 4.68 1.22
N LEU A 83 0.53 4.55 0.05
CA LEU A 83 1.71 3.73 -0.20
C LEU A 83 2.82 4.61 -0.75
N TYR A 84 4.05 4.18 -0.51
CA TYR A 84 5.25 4.81 -1.05
C TYR A 84 6.21 3.77 -1.61
N GLN A 85 7.17 4.23 -2.41
CA GLN A 85 8.26 3.38 -2.91
C GLN A 85 9.54 3.58 -2.07
N PRO A 86 9.88 2.66 -1.15
CA PRO A 86 10.95 2.88 -0.18
C PRO A 86 12.37 2.70 -0.72
N VAL A 87 12.56 1.82 -1.71
CA VAL A 87 13.92 1.40 -2.15
C VAL A 87 14.29 1.99 -3.50
N ARG A 88 13.39 1.92 -4.47
CA ARG A 88 13.60 2.39 -5.84
C ARG A 88 12.35 3.09 -6.32
N GLN A 89 12.51 4.21 -7.01
CA GLN A 89 11.41 4.95 -7.62
C GLN A 89 11.09 4.41 -9.03
N GLY A 90 9.82 4.42 -9.43
CA GLY A 90 9.38 4.11 -10.79
C GLY A 90 8.77 2.71 -10.95
N SER A 91 8.63 2.26 -12.19
CA SER A 91 7.87 1.04 -12.55
C SER A 91 8.43 -0.27 -11.95
N THR A 92 9.69 -0.28 -11.51
CA THR A 92 10.34 -1.45 -10.89
C THR A 92 10.50 -1.31 -9.38
N GLY A 93 9.99 -0.23 -8.79
CA GLY A 93 10.01 -0.01 -7.35
C GLY A 93 8.88 -0.75 -6.64
N ILE A 94 9.19 -1.43 -5.54
CA ILE A 94 8.15 -2.02 -4.69
C ILE A 94 7.33 -0.93 -4.01
N TRP A 95 6.09 -1.26 -3.65
CA TRP A 95 5.24 -0.44 -2.80
C TRP A 95 5.22 -0.96 -1.37
N ALA A 96 5.16 -0.04 -0.41
CA ALA A 96 4.94 -0.31 1.01
C ALA A 96 3.82 0.59 1.53
N VAL A 97 2.98 0.06 2.44
CA VAL A 97 1.91 0.84 3.05
C VAL A 97 2.50 1.75 4.13
N GLU A 98 2.23 3.04 4.06
CA GLU A 98 2.64 4.02 5.07
C GLU A 98 1.51 4.35 6.04
N ARG A 99 0.31 4.57 5.51
CA ARG A 99 -0.81 5.11 6.29
C ARG A 99 -2.16 4.59 5.81
N VAL A 100 -3.09 4.42 6.74
CA VAL A 100 -4.50 4.15 6.47
C VAL A 100 -5.35 5.19 7.19
N ALA A 101 -6.26 5.85 6.48
CA ALA A 101 -7.18 6.82 7.05
C ALA A 101 -8.62 6.49 6.66
N ILE A 102 -9.58 6.62 7.58
CA ILE A 102 -10.99 6.64 7.21
C ILE A 102 -11.29 7.91 6.43
N VAL A 103 -12.07 7.77 5.36
CA VAL A 103 -12.62 8.90 4.61
C VAL A 103 -13.99 9.17 5.22
N ASN A 104 -14.08 10.24 5.99
CA ASN A 104 -15.36 10.77 6.45
C ASN A 104 -15.84 11.78 5.41
N ASP A 105 -17.13 11.70 5.05
CA ASP A 105 -17.82 12.75 4.31
C ASP A 105 -17.91 14.05 5.13
#